data_AF-A0A2P8QGR6-F1
#
_entry.id   AF-A0A2P8QGR6-F1
#
_cell.length_a   1.000
_cell.length_b   1.000
_cell.length_c   1.000
_cell.angle_alpha   90.00
_cell.angle_beta   90.00
_cell.angle_gamma   90.00
#
_symmetry.space_group_name_H-M   'P 1'
#
loop_
_entity.id
_entity.type
_entity.pdbx_description
1 polymer ?
#
loop_
_entity_poly.entity_id
_entity_poly.type
_entity_poly.pdbx_seq_one_letter_code
_entity_poly.pdbx_strand_id
1 'polypeptide(L)' 'MAQDEKVRVPDVAEAARRARFGALPERVRLADTVEEKPATVVDPARNAYNDDEWLVRNCI' A
#
# COMPACT_ATOMS: atom_id res chain seq x y z
N MET A 1 37.73 -3.31 36.99
CA MET A 1 38.77 -3.39 35.94
C MET A 1 38.07 -3.70 34.64
N ALA A 2 38.26 -2.82 33.65
CA ALA A 2 37.47 -2.69 32.45
C ALA A 2 37.37 -4.00 31.65
N GLN A 3 36.17 -4.30 31.15
CA GLN A 3 36.03 -5.34 30.15
C GLN A 3 36.66 -4.83 28.85
N ASP A 4 37.55 -5.64 28.33
CA ASP A 4 38.24 -5.52 27.05
C ASP A 4 37.22 -5.16 25.97
N GLU A 5 37.26 -3.91 25.51
CA GLU A 5 36.47 -3.43 24.38
C GLU A 5 37.01 -4.09 23.12
N LYS A 6 36.59 -5.33 22.87
CA LYS A 6 36.89 -6.06 21.64
C LYS A 6 36.23 -5.31 20.49
N VAL A 7 37.01 -4.50 19.78
CA VAL A 7 36.65 -3.99 18.47
C VAL A 7 36.40 -5.19 17.56
N ARG A 8 35.12 -5.49 17.32
CA ARG A 8 34.70 -6.56 16.44
C ARG A 8 34.96 -6.12 14.99
N VAL A 9 36.02 -6.66 14.40
CA VAL A 9 36.27 -6.52 12.96
C VAL A 9 35.26 -7.40 12.22
N PRO A 10 34.42 -6.83 11.34
CA PRO A 10 33.47 -7.61 10.58
C PRO A 10 34.18 -8.51 9.58
N ASP A 11 33.78 -9.78 9.52
CA ASP A 11 34.20 -10.70 8.46
C ASP A 11 33.67 -10.23 7.09
N VAL A 12 34.27 -10.71 5.99
CA VAL A 12 33.91 -10.34 4.60
C VAL A 12 32.42 -10.54 4.33
N ALA A 13 31.82 -11.63 4.83
CA ALA A 13 30.39 -11.87 4.68
C ALA A 13 29.53 -10.87 5.47
N GLU A 14 30.01 -10.38 6.61
CA GLU A 14 29.36 -9.35 7.41
C GLU A 14 29.44 -7.98 6.74
N ALA A 15 30.60 -7.63 6.15
CA ALA A 15 30.79 -6.43 5.37
C ALA A 15 29.86 -6.41 4.14
N ALA A 16 29.75 -7.53 3.41
CA ALA A 16 28.84 -7.66 2.28
C ALA A 16 27.36 -7.49 2.67
N ARG A 17 26.95 -8.03 3.83
CA ARG A 17 25.58 -7.86 4.34
C ARG A 17 25.30 -6.42 4.76
N ARG A 18 26.23 -5.78 5.48
CA ARG A 18 26.09 -4.36 5.88
C ARG A 18 26.06 -3.42 4.68
N ALA A 19 26.83 -3.69 3.62
CA ALA A 19 26.77 -2.88 2.41
C ALA A 19 25.37 -2.93 1.73
N ARG A 20 24.66 -4.05 1.86
CA ARG A 20 23.33 -4.25 1.24
C ARG A 20 22.17 -3.83 2.14
N PHE A 21 22.26 -4.11 3.43
CA PHE A 21 21.15 -4.00 4.39
C PHE A 21 21.51 -3.19 5.64
N GLY A 22 22.64 -2.48 5.62
CA GLY A 22 23.14 -1.72 6.78
C GLY A 22 22.46 -0.37 6.99
N ALA A 23 21.65 0.08 6.04
CA ALA A 23 20.86 1.30 6.15
C ALA A 23 19.38 0.98 5.95
N LEU A 24 18.54 1.62 6.76
CA LEU A 24 17.10 1.59 6.54
C LEU A 24 16.77 2.50 5.34
N PRO A 25 15.89 2.06 4.42
CA PRO A 25 15.35 2.95 3.39
C PRO A 25 14.62 4.15 4.00
N GLU A 26 14.38 5.17 3.18
CA GLU A 26 13.57 6.30 3.60
C GLU A 26 12.18 5.86 4.06
N ARG A 27 11.64 6.57 5.05
CA ARG A 27 10.32 6.26 5.60
C ARG A 27 9.24 6.61 4.58
N VAL A 28 8.47 5.61 4.18
CA VAL A 28 7.32 5.76 3.29
C VAL A 28 6.22 6.53 4.02
N ARG A 29 5.54 7.47 3.33
CA ARG A 29 4.39 8.18 3.91
C ARG A 29 3.21 7.22 4.00
N LEU A 30 2.40 7.34 5.04
CA LEU A 30 1.25 6.45 5.25
C LEU A 30 0.28 6.44 4.04
N ALA A 31 0.07 7.59 3.41
CA ALA A 31 -0.78 7.71 2.22
C ALA A 31 -0.30 6.83 1.04
N ASP A 32 1.01 6.65 0.90
CA ASP A 32 1.59 5.85 -0.19
C ASP A 32 1.54 4.34 0.11
N THR A 33 1.11 3.94 1.32
CA THR A 33 0.97 2.54 1.73
C THR A 33 -0.43 1.98 1.51
N VAL A 34 -1.39 2.81 1.10
CA VAL A 34 -2.80 2.44 0.93
C VAL A 34 -3.26 2.72 -0.51
N GLU A 35 -4.15 1.88 -1.03
CA GLU A 35 -4.81 2.08 -2.32
C GLU A 35 -6.31 2.27 -2.08
N GLU A 36 -6.88 3.38 -2.56
CA GLU A 36 -8.33 3.61 -2.47
C GLU A 36 -9.06 2.83 -3.57
N LYS A 37 -9.99 1.97 -3.15
CA LYS A 37 -10.89 1.25 -4.05
C LYS A 37 -12.35 1.53 -3.67
N PRO A 38 -13.23 1.75 -4.65
CA PRO A 38 -14.65 1.88 -4.37
C PRO A 38 -15.16 0.60 -3.71
N ALA A 39 -15.98 0.76 -2.66
CA ALA A 39 -16.51 -0.37 -1.89
C ALA A 39 -17.38 -1.31 -2.74
N THR A 40 -18.01 -0.78 -3.78
CA THR A 40 -18.80 -1.54 -4.77
C THR A 40 -18.51 -1.03 -6.17
N VAL A 41 -18.55 -1.93 -7.15
CA VAL A 41 -18.56 -1.54 -8.56
C VAL A 41 -19.85 -0.76 -8.81
N VAL A 42 -19.74 0.43 -9.37
CA VAL A 42 -20.92 1.24 -9.70
C VAL A 42 -21.74 0.48 -10.75
N ASP A 43 -22.98 0.16 -10.42
CA ASP A 43 -23.92 -0.48 -11.34
C ASP A 43 -24.09 0.42 -12.58
N PRO A 44 -23.78 -0.08 -13.81
CA PRO A 44 -23.95 0.68 -15.04
C PRO A 44 -25.39 1.15 -15.27
N ALA A 45 -26.39 0.40 -14.79
CA ALA A 45 -27.80 0.74 -14.94
C ALA A 45 -28.24 1.84 -13.97
N ARG A 46 -27.46 2.14 -12.92
CA ARG A 46 -27.82 3.13 -11.88
C ARG A 46 -28.09 4.52 -12.45
N ASN A 47 -27.42 4.88 -13.55
CA ASN A 47 -27.58 6.17 -14.21
C ASN A 47 -28.30 6.06 -15.56
N ALA A 48 -28.83 4.89 -15.92
CA ALA A 48 -29.58 4.66 -17.16
C ALA A 48 -31.06 4.98 -16.93
N TYR A 49 -31.39 6.26 -16.80
CA TYR A 49 -32.78 6.70 -16.72
C TYR A 49 -33.49 6.47 -18.06
N ASN A 50 -34.69 5.90 -18.02
CA ASN A 50 -35.55 5.68 -19.18
C ASN A 50 -36.97 6.20 -18.89
N ASP A 51 -37.39 7.25 -19.60
CA ASP A 51 -38.73 7.84 -19.47
C ASP A 51 -39.86 6.84 -19.77
N ASP A 52 -39.63 5.93 -20.72
CA ASP A 52 -40.65 4.95 -21.14
C ASP A 52 -40.96 3.94 -20.02
N GLU A 53 -39.96 3.54 -19.21
CA GLU A 53 -40.20 2.67 -18.05
C GLU A 53 -41.08 3.33 -16.99
N TRP A 54 -40.95 4.66 -16.82
CA TRP A 54 -41.76 5.40 -15.87
C TRP A 54 -43.23 5.44 -16.30
N LEU A 55 -43.48 5.66 -17.61
CA LEU A 55 -44.82 5.67 -18.19
C LEU A 55 -45.49 4.29 -18.05
N VAL A 56 -44.77 3.20 -18.33
CA VAL A 56 -45.31 1.84 -18.19
C VAL A 56 -45.60 1.49 -16.72
N ARG A 57 -44.82 1.96 -15.74
CA ARG A 57 -45.06 1.61 -14.33
C ARG A 57 -46.15 2.44 -13.65
N ASN A 58 -46.43 3.65 -14.14
CA ASN A 58 -47.30 4.60 -13.43
C ASN A 58 -48.57 5.01 -14.19
N CYS A 59 -48.72 4.62 -15.46
CA CYS A 59 -49.83 5.08 -16.31
C CYS A 59 -50.67 3.95 -16.93
N ILE A 60 -50.58 2.71 -16.44
CA ILE A 60 -51.56 1.65 -16.72
C ILE A 60 -52.64 1.60 -15.65
#